data_AF-A0A7Y2CKM8-F1
#
_entry.id   AF-A0A7Y2CKM8-F1
#
_cell.length_a   1.000
_cell.length_b   1.000
_cell.length_c   1.000
_cell.angle_alpha   90.00
_cell.angle_beta   90.00
_cell.angle_gamma   90.00
#
_symmetry.space_group_name_H-M   'P 1'
#
loop_
_entity.id
_entity.type
_entity.pdbx_description
1 polymer ?
#
loop_
_entity_poly.entity_id
_entity_poly.type
_entity_poly.pdbx_seq_one_letter_code
_entity_poly.pdbx_strand_id
1 'polypeptide(L)'
;MNRPLLGLLLGGVLGSLDGSTAYFSAPELRPEVLGIVMGSAMKGLVTGLVTGFVVRRFGSFPLGALVGAVVALVLTLPIAHMNAQYYGNMSYYWKIILPGALTGLFVGYLTVRYGRPAAAKSA
;
A
#
# COMPACT_ATOMS: atom_id res chain seq x y z
N MET A 1 9.29 12.61 -12.15
CA MET A 1 9.71 11.87 -10.95
C MET A 1 10.19 10.48 -11.36
N ASN A 2 11.24 9.93 -10.74
CA ASN A 2 11.61 8.54 -10.98
C ASN A 2 10.58 7.60 -10.32
N ARG A 3 10.47 6.37 -10.82
CA ARG A 3 9.48 5.38 -10.35
C ARG A 3 9.58 5.07 -8.84
N PRO A 4 10.75 4.83 -8.24
CA PRO A 4 10.84 4.56 -6.80
C PRO A 4 10.33 5.71 -5.92
N LEU A 5 10.71 6.96 -6.21
CA LEU A 5 10.27 8.11 -5.43
C LEU A 5 8.77 8.36 -5.60
N LEU A 6 8.27 8.24 -6.84
CA LEU A 6 6.83 8.37 -7.09
C LEU A 6 6.04 7.30 -6.33
N GLY A 7 6.50 6.04 -6.41
CA GLY A 7 5.89 4.94 -5.69
C GLY A 7 5.87 5.19 -4.19
N LEU A 8 6.98 5.62 -3.61
CA LEU A 8 7.07 5.96 -2.19
C LEU A 8 6.06 7.06 -1.81
N LEU A 9 6.00 8.16 -2.56
CA LEU A 9 5.05 9.25 -2.27
C LEU A 9 3.59 8.82 -2.39
N LEU A 10 3.24 8.13 -3.48
CA LEU A 10 1.90 7.57 -3.68
C LEU A 10 1.56 6.58 -2.58
N GLY A 11 2.51 5.74 -2.20
CA GLY A 11 2.40 4.78 -1.12
C GLY A 11 2.10 5.43 0.22
N GLY A 12 2.85 6.45 0.60
CA GLY A 12 2.62 7.17 1.85
C GLY A 12 1.25 7.86 1.88
N VAL A 13 0.87 8.53 0.80
CA VAL A 13 -0.43 9.24 0.71
C VAL A 13 -1.59 8.25 0.71
N LEU A 14 -1.60 7.30 -0.22
CA LEU A 14 -2.70 6.34 -0.34
C LEU A 14 -2.76 5.39 0.87
N GLY A 15 -1.62 5.02 1.45
CA GLY A 15 -1.56 4.27 2.69
C GLY A 15 -2.12 5.04 3.89
N SER A 16 -1.88 6.34 3.99
CA SER A 16 -2.50 7.17 5.03
C SER A 16 -4.02 7.24 4.87
N LEU A 17 -4.49 7.36 3.62
CA LEU A 17 -5.92 7.34 3.30
C LEU A 17 -6.55 5.98 3.62
N ASP A 18 -5.86 4.88 3.30
CA ASP A 18 -6.28 3.52 3.68
C ASP A 18 -6.50 3.40 5.19
N GLY A 19 -5.50 3.79 5.99
CA GLY A 19 -5.64 3.78 7.45
C GLY A 19 -6.74 4.70 7.98
N SER A 20 -7.01 5.82 7.30
CA SER A 20 -8.09 6.74 7.67
C SER A 20 -9.48 6.12 7.49
N THR A 21 -9.63 5.13 6.61
CA THR A 21 -10.91 4.41 6.43
C THR A 21 -11.35 3.68 7.70
N ALA A 22 -10.41 3.33 8.59
CA ALA A 22 -10.69 2.70 9.88
C ALA A 22 -11.61 3.55 10.76
N TYR A 23 -11.59 4.89 10.61
CA TYR A 23 -12.49 5.78 11.35
C TYR A 23 -13.98 5.49 11.09
N PHE A 24 -14.29 4.99 9.89
CA PHE A 24 -15.64 4.64 9.44
C PHE A 24 -15.90 3.13 9.53
N SER A 25 -14.91 2.29 9.19
CA SER A 25 -15.08 0.84 9.12
C SER A 25 -14.92 0.14 10.47
N ALA A 26 -14.20 0.73 11.43
CA ALA A 26 -14.02 0.23 12.79
C ALA A 26 -14.21 1.37 13.81
N PRO A 27 -15.45 1.85 14.03
CA PRO A 27 -15.73 2.91 15.01
C PRO A 27 -15.21 2.60 16.42
N GLU A 28 -15.17 1.32 16.78
CA GLU A 28 -14.62 0.79 18.02
C GLU A 28 -13.12 1.09 18.22
N LEU A 29 -12.36 1.28 17.14
CA LEU A 29 -10.93 1.57 17.16
C LEU A 29 -10.59 3.05 16.96
N ARG A 30 -11.58 3.97 17.02
CA ARG A 30 -11.35 5.41 16.87
C ARG A 30 -10.26 6.00 17.77
N PRO A 31 -10.13 5.61 19.05
CA PRO A 31 -9.04 6.08 19.90
C PRO A 31 -7.65 5.74 19.36
N GLU A 32 -7.55 4.66 18.57
CA GLU A 32 -6.30 4.12 18.02
C GLU A 32 -6.09 4.48 16.54
N VAL A 33 -7.02 5.23 15.92
CA VAL A 33 -7.00 5.54 14.48
C VAL A 33 -5.71 6.20 14.04
N LEU A 34 -5.09 7.05 14.88
CA LEU A 34 -3.79 7.65 14.58
C LEU A 34 -2.69 6.59 14.38
N GLY A 35 -2.67 5.56 15.24
CA GLY A 35 -1.75 4.43 15.11
C GLY A 35 -2.05 3.60 13.86
N ILE A 36 -3.32 3.40 13.53
CA ILE A 36 -3.75 2.69 12.31
C ILE A 36 -3.32 3.46 11.04
N VAL A 37 -3.51 4.78 11.02
CA VAL A 37 -3.10 5.66 9.92
C VAL A 37 -1.58 5.61 9.74
N MET A 38 -0.80 5.72 10.81
CA MET A 38 0.66 5.62 10.74
C MET A 38 1.12 4.24 10.27
N GLY A 39 0.53 3.17 10.81
CA GLY A 39 0.83 1.80 10.39
C GLY A 39 0.50 1.58 8.91
N SER A 40 -0.58 2.17 8.41
CA SER A 40 -0.97 2.03 7.02
C SER A 40 -0.20 2.92 6.04
N ALA A 41 0.23 4.11 6.47
CA ALA A 41 1.21 4.92 5.76
C ALA A 41 2.52 4.16 5.57
N MET A 42 3.04 3.50 6.61
CA MET A 42 4.27 2.71 6.54
C MET A 42 4.15 1.52 5.58
N LYS A 43 3.05 0.75 5.64
CA LYS A 43 2.78 -0.30 4.65
C LYS A 43 2.76 0.27 3.24
N GLY A 44 2.06 1.39 3.04
CA GLY A 44 1.97 2.07 1.76
C GLY A 44 3.33 2.50 1.22
N LEU A 45 4.17 3.12 2.06
CA LEU A 45 5.55 3.50 1.71
C LEU A 45 6.37 2.28 1.25
N VAL A 46 6.31 1.18 1.99
CA VAL A 46 7.01 -0.07 1.64
C VAL A 46 6.49 -0.63 0.32
N THR A 47 5.17 -0.75 0.15
CA THR A 47 4.55 -1.18 -1.11
C THR A 47 4.98 -0.32 -2.28
N GLY A 48 4.94 1.00 -2.11
CA GLY A 48 5.33 1.97 -3.12
C GLY A 48 6.79 1.90 -3.51
N LEU A 49 7.68 1.76 -2.54
CA LEU A 49 9.11 1.63 -2.77
C LEU A 49 9.44 0.33 -3.51
N VAL A 50 8.95 -0.81 -3.02
CA VAL A 50 9.18 -2.12 -3.63
C VAL A 50 8.63 -2.14 -5.06
N THR A 51 7.39 -1.69 -5.24
CA THR A 51 6.76 -1.67 -6.57
C THR A 51 7.53 -0.74 -7.50
N GLY A 52 7.90 0.46 -7.05
CA GLY A 52 8.66 1.43 -7.84
C GLY A 52 10.03 0.90 -8.28
N PHE A 53 10.71 0.10 -7.46
CA PHE A 53 11.95 -0.59 -7.85
C PHE A 53 11.71 -1.68 -8.88
N VAL A 54 10.72 -2.54 -8.67
CA VAL A 54 10.40 -3.64 -9.59
C VAL A 54 9.99 -3.08 -10.96
N VAL A 55 9.07 -2.12 -10.99
CA VAL A 55 8.59 -1.54 -12.25
C VAL A 55 9.63 -0.67 -12.94
N ARG A 56 10.65 -0.16 -12.22
CA ARG A 56 11.80 0.49 -12.85
C ARG A 56 12.53 -0.45 -13.80
N ARG A 57 12.56 -1.76 -13.51
CA ARG A 57 13.25 -2.76 -14.33
C ARG A 57 12.38 -3.39 -15.41
N PHE A 58 11.12 -3.71 -15.12
CA PHE A 58 10.25 -4.46 -16.04
C PHE A 58 9.27 -3.58 -16.83
N GLY A 59 8.88 -2.42 -16.27
CA GLY A 59 8.15 -1.36 -16.97
C GLY A 59 6.74 -1.66 -17.49
N SER A 60 6.13 -2.80 -17.17
CA SER A 60 4.80 -3.16 -17.66
C SER A 60 3.66 -2.75 -16.70
N PHE A 61 2.57 -2.25 -17.29
CA PHE A 61 1.35 -1.83 -16.59
C PHE A 61 0.72 -2.91 -15.69
N PRO A 62 0.38 -4.11 -16.20
CA PRO A 62 -0.25 -5.14 -15.39
C PRO A 62 0.67 -5.65 -14.28
N LEU A 63 1.98 -5.70 -14.53
CA LEU A 63 2.96 -6.14 -13.55
C LEU A 63 3.08 -5.15 -12.39
N GLY A 64 3.03 -3.84 -12.65
CA GLY A 64 3.05 -2.85 -11.58
C GLY A 64 1.85 -2.96 -10.64
N ALA A 65 0.65 -3.06 -11.21
CA ALA A 65 -0.57 -3.25 -10.43
C ALA A 65 -0.54 -4.56 -9.62
N LEU A 66 -0.12 -5.67 -10.25
CA LEU A 66 -0.04 -6.98 -9.61
C LEU A 66 1.01 -7.00 -8.49
N VAL A 67 2.21 -6.46 -8.73
CA VAL A 67 3.26 -6.38 -7.70
C VAL A 67 2.80 -5.51 -6.54
N GLY A 68 2.21 -4.35 -6.80
CA GLY A 68 1.67 -3.49 -5.76
C GLY A 68 0.59 -4.18 -4.92
N ALA A 69 -0.35 -4.87 -5.56
CA ALA A 69 -1.39 -5.64 -4.89
C ALA A 69 -0.81 -6.78 -4.04
N VAL A 70 0.12 -7.56 -4.59
CA VAL A 70 0.77 -8.69 -3.88
C VAL A 70 1.56 -8.19 -2.67
N VAL A 71 2.35 -7.13 -2.81
CA VAL A 71 3.14 -6.58 -1.68
C VAL A 71 2.19 -6.05 -0.59
N ALA A 72 1.14 -5.33 -0.97
CA ALA A 72 0.15 -4.87 0.01
C ALA A 72 -0.59 -6.03 0.69
N LEU A 73 -0.95 -7.08 -0.05
CA LEU A 73 -1.56 -8.29 0.51
C LEU A 73 -0.63 -8.94 1.54
N VAL A 74 0.64 -9.13 1.20
CA VAL A 74 1.64 -9.73 2.09
C VAL A 74 1.82 -8.89 3.37
N LEU A 75 1.78 -7.56 3.27
CA LEU A 75 1.90 -6.68 4.45
C LEU A 75 0.62 -6.59 5.27
N THR A 76 -0.55 -6.67 4.65
CA THR A 76 -1.85 -6.52 5.33
C THR A 76 -2.31 -7.81 6.00
N LEU A 77 -2.00 -8.98 5.44
CA LEU A 77 -2.42 -10.29 5.94
C LEU A 77 -2.00 -10.55 7.41
N PRO A 78 -0.73 -10.38 7.81
CA PRO A 78 -0.34 -10.58 9.21
C PRO A 78 -1.06 -9.61 10.16
N ILE A 79 -1.20 -8.33 9.76
CA ILE A 79 -1.88 -7.32 10.57
C ILE A 79 -3.36 -7.69 10.75
N ALA A 80 -4.01 -8.13 9.67
CA ALA A 80 -5.38 -8.58 9.71
C ALA A 80 -5.58 -9.79 10.63
N HIS A 81 -4.67 -10.78 10.55
CA HIS A 81 -4.69 -11.96 11.41
C HIS A 81 -4.53 -11.57 12.89
N MET A 82 -3.54 -10.72 13.20
CA MET A 82 -3.29 -10.25 14.57
C MET A 82 -4.49 -9.49 15.14
N ASN A 83 -5.11 -8.59 14.37
CA ASN A 83 -6.28 -7.84 14.81
C ASN A 83 -7.50 -8.75 15.00
N ALA A 84 -7.72 -9.69 14.07
CA ALA A 84 -8.82 -10.63 14.16
C ALA A 84 -8.72 -11.54 15.40
N GLN A 85 -7.51 -11.95 15.78
CA GLN A 85 -7.27 -12.72 17.01
C GLN A 85 -7.37 -11.85 18.26
N TYR A 86 -6.72 -10.68 18.28
CA TYR A 86 -6.67 -9.80 19.44
C TYR A 86 -8.05 -9.26 19.83
N TYR A 87 -8.84 -8.84 18.85
CA TYR A 87 -10.19 -8.30 19.06
C TYR A 87 -11.30 -9.36 18.94
N GLY A 88 -10.96 -10.62 18.64
CA GLY A 88 -11.94 -11.70 18.45
C GLY A 88 -12.93 -11.48 17.31
N ASN A 89 -12.60 -10.63 16.33
CA ASN A 89 -13.52 -10.22 15.27
C ASN A 89 -12.95 -10.53 13.87
N MET A 90 -13.48 -11.56 13.23
CA MET A 90 -13.07 -12.00 11.90
C MET A 90 -13.36 -10.97 10.78
N SER A 91 -14.20 -9.97 11.02
CA SER A 91 -14.46 -8.92 10.02
C SER A 91 -13.21 -8.09 9.69
N TYR A 92 -12.21 -8.06 10.59
CA TYR A 92 -10.95 -7.35 10.37
C TYR A 92 -10.13 -7.87 9.18
N TYR A 93 -10.33 -9.12 8.76
CA TYR A 93 -9.74 -9.62 7.51
C TYR A 93 -10.18 -8.76 6.33
N TRP A 94 -11.49 -8.58 6.15
CA TRP A 94 -12.01 -7.80 5.03
C TRP A 94 -11.78 -6.30 5.21
N LYS A 95 -11.89 -5.77 6.44
CA LYS A 95 -11.67 -4.35 6.72
C LYS A 95 -10.22 -3.89 6.49
N ILE A 96 -9.24 -4.79 6.59
CA ILE A 96 -7.81 -4.45 6.46
C ILE A 96 -7.24 -4.89 5.11
N ILE A 97 -7.56 -6.11 4.67
CA ILE A 97 -6.95 -6.69 3.46
C ILE A 97 -7.48 -6.01 2.21
N LEU A 98 -8.81 -5.82 2.10
CA LEU A 98 -9.40 -5.31 0.86
C LEU A 98 -8.99 -3.85 0.58
N PRO A 99 -9.12 -2.89 1.53
CA PRO A 99 -8.66 -1.52 1.31
C PRO A 99 -7.15 -1.42 1.07
N GLY A 100 -6.35 -2.20 1.80
CA GLY A 100 -4.89 -2.22 1.62
C GLY A 100 -4.45 -2.81 0.28
N ALA A 101 -5.07 -3.90 -0.19
CA ALA A 101 -4.79 -4.50 -1.49
C ALA A 101 -5.15 -3.55 -2.64
N LEU A 102 -6.30 -2.87 -2.55
CA LEU A 102 -6.69 -1.83 -3.51
C LEU A 102 -5.69 -0.68 -3.51
N THR A 103 -5.25 -0.24 -2.34
CA THR A 103 -4.21 0.78 -2.20
C THR A 103 -2.92 0.35 -2.91
N GLY A 104 -2.46 -0.86 -2.68
CA GLY A 104 -1.28 -1.40 -3.37
C GLY A 104 -1.44 -1.46 -4.89
N LEU A 105 -2.61 -1.91 -5.36
CA LEU A 105 -2.95 -1.95 -6.78
C LEU A 105 -2.86 -0.56 -7.41
N PHE A 106 -3.49 0.45 -6.79
CA PHE A 106 -3.45 1.82 -7.28
C PHE A 106 -2.04 2.41 -7.23
N VAL A 107 -1.30 2.22 -6.13
CA VAL A 107 0.10 2.67 -6.02
C VAL A 107 0.92 2.08 -7.17
N GLY A 108 0.80 0.79 -7.44
CA GLY A 108 1.52 0.12 -8.52
C GLY A 108 1.12 0.62 -9.91
N TYR A 109 -0.18 0.72 -10.16
CA TYR A 109 -0.74 1.25 -11.42
C TYR A 109 -0.26 2.68 -11.71
N LEU A 110 -0.42 3.59 -10.73
CA LEU A 110 -0.06 5.00 -10.85
C LEU A 110 1.45 5.18 -10.97
N THR A 111 2.25 4.35 -10.30
CA THR A 111 3.72 4.38 -10.41
C THR A 111 4.20 4.02 -11.80
N VAL A 112 3.57 3.05 -12.48
CA VAL A 112 3.89 2.73 -13.87
C VAL A 112 3.40 3.84 -14.81
N ARG A 113 2.15 4.29 -14.62
CA ARG A 113 1.49 5.26 -15.49
C ARG A 113 2.19 6.61 -15.52
N TYR A 114 2.61 7.11 -14.35
CA TYR A 114 3.15 8.47 -14.21
C TYR A 114 4.66 8.49 -13.90
N GLY A 115 5.26 7.34 -13.59
CA GLY A 115 6.69 7.26 -13.27
C GLY A 115 7.53 7.18 -14.53
N ARG A 116 8.45 8.14 -14.68
CA ARG A 116 9.39 8.15 -15.81
C ARG A 116 10.39 6.98 -15.68
N PRO A 117 10.75 6.31 -16.79
CA PRO A 117 11.93 5.47 -16.83
C PRO A 117 13.13 6.27 -16.31
N ALA A 118 14.02 5.63 -15.55
CA ALA A 118 15.24 6.32 -15.14
C ALA A 118 16.00 6.73 -16.41
N ALA A 119 16.38 8.00 -16.52
CA ALA A 119 17.29 8.44 -17.57
C ALA A 119 18.54 7.55 -17.50
N ALA A 120 18.89 6.92 -18.61
CA ALA A 120 20.14 6.16 -18.69
C ALA A 120 21.27 7.10 -18.29
N LYS A 121 22.14 6.66 -17.36
CA LYS A 121 23.39 7.38 -17.11
C LYS A 121 24.12 7.41 -18.45
N SER A 122 24.28 8.60 -19.03
CA SER A 122 25.28 8.83 -20.08
C SER A 122 26.63 8.43 -19.48
N ALA A 123 27.35 7.58 -20.22
CA ALA A 123 28.60 6.93 -19.81
C ALA A 123 29.67 7.93 -19.36
#